data_AF-A0A5N5LAP8-F1
#
_entry.id   AF-A0A5N5LAP8-F1
#
_cell.length_a   1.000
_cell.length_b   1.000
_cell.length_c   1.000
_cell.angle_alpha   90.00
_cell.angle_beta   90.00
_cell.angle_gamma   90.00
#
_symmetry.space_group_name_H-M   'P 1'
#
loop_
_entity.id
_entity.type
_entity.pdbx_description
1 polymer ?
#
loop_
_entity_poly.entity_id
_entity_poly.type
_entity_poly.pdbx_seq_one_letter_code
_entity_poly.pdbx_strand_id
1 'polypeptide(L)'
;MAAATKTCDVHWIPFKSDCEELLGRFQQTESVRYEAFAAIWRVMDFSSVFYGMTTNYEKRPFSRLVFTTVYDYFLPPYSFQIRVGALYMFYGLYFSQPTWPKEKIWIALKDWMCIQKFVSDAISCQHLDVVYVYRKLVFDKAFFYTAMPNQLTFDAKRRFKNRRINELFQDQRARVTELVNPGTLEEITNVQAHYERIKQALHVSATVSVTPVNLSVQLEECARAFHQWQENNKRQKNKNSGTKAEESTQPLECPNRADLLATIKSKSYGHLATASKSRRHRQVEMDTSGSGTDHAQEFLSPHRKRQLSLRQRTWRKLGRKGSEEQRQQHWLLSTKEEDKAALKKCQQKNRFKW
;
A
#
# COMPACT_ATOMS: atom_id res chain seq x y z
N MET A 1 -21.02 -0.42 12.96
CA MET A 1 -19.82 0.16 12.30
C MET A 1 -18.76 -0.86 11.89
N ALA A 2 -18.41 -1.88 12.69
CA ALA A 2 -17.38 -2.87 12.32
C ALA A 2 -17.73 -3.80 11.14
N ALA A 3 -19.02 -3.97 10.81
CA ALA A 3 -19.47 -4.76 9.66
C ALA A 3 -19.29 -4.01 8.33
N ALA A 4 -19.56 -2.69 8.29
CA ALA A 4 -19.40 -1.87 7.08
C ALA A 4 -17.94 -1.69 6.67
N THR A 5 -17.02 -1.62 7.63
CA THR A 5 -15.59 -1.57 7.34
C THR A 5 -15.06 -2.87 6.74
N LYS A 6 -15.72 -4.01 6.97
CA LYS A 6 -15.35 -5.29 6.34
C LYS A 6 -15.87 -5.38 4.90
N THR A 7 -17.07 -4.89 4.60
CA THR A 7 -17.66 -4.96 3.25
C THR A 7 -16.96 -4.01 2.27
N CYS A 8 -16.59 -2.79 2.69
CA CYS A 8 -15.84 -1.86 1.81
C CYS A 8 -14.49 -2.41 1.37
N ASP A 9 -13.81 -3.22 2.18
CA ASP A 9 -12.53 -3.83 1.79
C ASP A 9 -12.70 -4.96 0.76
N VAL A 10 -13.86 -5.62 0.72
CA VAL A 10 -14.18 -6.67 -0.27
C VAL A 10 -14.39 -6.05 -1.65
N HIS A 11 -15.16 -4.96 -1.75
CA HIS A 11 -15.44 -4.29 -3.02
C HIS A 11 -14.28 -3.43 -3.53
N TRP A 12 -13.30 -3.14 -2.67
CA TRP A 12 -12.15 -2.32 -3.04
C TRP A 12 -11.34 -2.94 -4.17
N ILE A 13 -10.95 -4.22 -4.04
CA ILE A 13 -10.05 -4.86 -5.01
C ILE A 13 -10.68 -4.94 -6.41
N PRO A 14 -11.94 -5.41 -6.58
CA PRO A 14 -12.60 -5.40 -7.89
C PRO A 14 -12.74 -4.00 -8.47
N PHE A 15 -13.24 -3.04 -7.69
CA PHE A 15 -13.45 -1.68 -8.18
C PHE A 15 -12.13 -1.00 -8.62
N LYS A 16 -11.04 -1.27 -7.89
CA LYS A 16 -9.71 -0.81 -8.30
C LYS A 16 -9.34 -1.36 -9.67
N SER A 17 -9.54 -2.66 -9.88
CA SER A 17 -9.24 -3.33 -11.13
C SER A 17 -10.02 -2.71 -12.29
N ASP A 18 -11.31 -2.45 -12.08
CA ASP A 18 -12.18 -1.83 -13.09
C ASP A 18 -11.72 -0.39 -13.42
N CYS A 19 -11.29 0.38 -12.42
CA CYS A 19 -10.71 1.70 -12.63
C CYS A 19 -9.40 1.62 -13.44
N GLU A 20 -8.53 0.67 -13.13
CA GLU A 20 -7.27 0.48 -13.85
C GLU A 20 -7.51 -0.01 -15.28
N GLU A 21 -8.51 -0.87 -15.50
CA GLU A 21 -8.88 -1.27 -16.85
C GLU A 21 -9.42 -0.10 -17.67
N LEU A 22 -10.33 0.71 -17.10
CA LEU A 22 -10.89 1.88 -17.77
C LEU A 22 -9.79 2.89 -18.11
N LEU A 23 -8.93 3.21 -17.13
CA LEU A 23 -7.80 4.13 -17.33
C LEU A 23 -6.77 3.58 -18.31
N GLY A 24 -6.51 2.27 -18.30
CA GLY A 24 -5.59 1.61 -19.23
C GLY A 24 -6.11 1.66 -20.67
N ARG A 25 -7.41 1.41 -20.89
CA ARG A 25 -8.05 1.60 -22.20
C ARG A 25 -8.00 3.07 -22.63
N PHE A 26 -8.22 3.99 -21.70
CA PHE A 26 -8.16 5.42 -22.00
C PHE A 26 -6.74 5.84 -22.40
N GLN A 27 -5.72 5.35 -21.69
CA GLN A 27 -4.31 5.60 -22.02
C GLN A 27 -3.98 5.15 -23.46
N GLN A 28 -4.47 3.98 -23.89
CA GLN A 28 -4.27 3.46 -25.24
C GLN A 28 -4.90 4.32 -26.36
N THR A 29 -5.87 5.18 -26.04
CA THR A 29 -6.43 6.09 -27.04
C THR A 29 -5.49 7.26 -27.39
N GLU A 30 -4.43 7.46 -26.61
CA GLU A 30 -3.48 8.57 -26.74
C GLU A 30 -4.16 9.96 -26.81
N SER A 31 -5.38 10.04 -26.28
CA SER A 31 -6.25 11.21 -26.31
C SER A 31 -6.66 11.60 -24.90
N VAL A 32 -6.76 12.91 -24.67
CA VAL A 32 -7.25 13.51 -23.41
C VAL A 32 -8.70 14.02 -23.54
N ARG A 33 -9.32 13.78 -24.69
CA ARG A 33 -10.65 14.27 -25.07
C ARG A 33 -11.75 13.54 -24.30
N TYR A 34 -12.77 14.27 -23.86
CA TYR A 34 -13.88 13.69 -23.11
C TYR A 34 -14.67 12.67 -23.94
N GLU A 35 -14.78 12.88 -25.26
CA GLU A 35 -15.52 12.01 -26.16
C GLU A 35 -14.95 10.59 -26.19
N ALA A 36 -13.62 10.46 -26.24
CA ALA A 36 -12.91 9.18 -26.20
C ALA A 36 -13.12 8.47 -24.85
N PHE A 37 -13.00 9.21 -23.75
CA PHE A 37 -13.28 8.69 -22.41
C PHE A 37 -14.73 8.20 -22.27
N ALA A 38 -15.70 8.99 -22.72
CA ALA A 38 -17.12 8.68 -22.63
C ALA A 38 -17.53 7.48 -23.49
N ALA A 39 -16.83 7.21 -24.60
CA ALA A 39 -17.00 5.98 -25.36
C ALA A 39 -16.60 4.75 -24.55
N ILE A 40 -15.43 4.77 -23.91
CA ILE A 40 -14.93 3.68 -23.07
C ILE A 40 -15.86 3.47 -21.85
N TRP A 41 -16.25 4.56 -21.19
CA TRP A 41 -17.18 4.55 -20.06
C TRP A 41 -18.47 3.79 -20.38
N ARG A 42 -19.05 4.04 -21.57
CA ARG A 42 -20.27 3.37 -22.04
C ARG A 42 -20.04 1.91 -22.38
N VAL A 43 -18.94 1.59 -23.07
CA VAL A 43 -18.58 0.21 -23.43
C VAL A 43 -18.38 -0.67 -22.19
N MET A 44 -17.81 -0.10 -21.12
CA MET A 44 -17.62 -0.79 -19.84
C MET A 44 -18.85 -0.77 -18.92
N ASP A 45 -19.95 -0.13 -19.34
CA ASP A 45 -21.14 0.14 -18.53
C ASP A 45 -20.81 0.66 -17.12
N PHE A 46 -19.84 1.59 -17.04
CA PHE A 46 -19.34 2.08 -15.75
C PHE A 46 -20.38 2.95 -15.00
N SER A 47 -21.47 3.33 -15.66
CA SER A 47 -22.65 3.95 -15.03
C SER A 47 -23.30 3.03 -13.99
N SER A 48 -23.19 1.71 -14.18
CA SER A 48 -23.86 0.69 -13.38
C SER A 48 -23.11 0.30 -12.10
N VAL A 49 -21.94 0.89 -11.84
CA VAL A 49 -21.06 0.58 -10.69
C VAL A 49 -21.80 0.62 -9.34
N PHE A 50 -22.82 1.46 -9.20
CA PHE A 50 -23.57 1.60 -7.96
C PHE A 50 -24.76 0.63 -7.81
N TYR A 51 -25.16 -0.09 -8.86
CA TYR A 51 -26.39 -0.92 -8.81
C TYR A 51 -26.27 -2.16 -7.93
N GLY A 52 -25.05 -2.62 -7.63
CA GLY A 52 -24.82 -3.71 -6.66
C GLY A 52 -25.13 -3.34 -5.20
N MET A 53 -25.34 -2.05 -4.89
CA MET A 53 -25.55 -1.55 -3.54
C MET A 53 -27.04 -1.33 -3.27
N THR A 54 -27.68 -2.27 -2.58
CA THR A 54 -29.13 -2.24 -2.34
C THR A 54 -29.49 -1.28 -1.21
N THR A 55 -28.68 -1.21 -0.14
CA THR A 55 -29.01 -0.41 1.05
C THR A 55 -28.37 0.98 1.05
N ASN A 56 -29.07 1.99 1.57
CA ASN A 56 -28.54 3.35 1.69
C ASN A 56 -27.32 3.43 2.63
N TYR A 57 -27.25 2.53 3.61
CA TYR A 57 -26.12 2.42 4.54
C TYR A 57 -24.85 1.92 3.86
N GLU A 58 -24.94 1.14 2.77
CA GLU A 58 -23.80 0.67 1.99
C GLU A 58 -23.43 1.64 0.87
N LYS A 59 -24.42 2.27 0.22
CA LYS A 59 -24.21 3.22 -0.88
C LYS A 59 -23.26 4.36 -0.51
N ARG A 60 -23.38 4.93 0.69
CA ARG A 60 -22.53 6.06 1.14
C ARG A 60 -21.07 5.65 1.39
N PRO A 61 -20.77 4.65 2.25
CA PRO A 61 -19.41 4.13 2.40
C PRO A 61 -18.80 3.69 1.07
N PHE A 62 -19.58 3.06 0.20
CA PHE A 62 -19.11 2.69 -1.13
C PHE A 62 -18.80 3.91 -2.01
N SER A 63 -19.65 4.93 -2.04
CA SER A 63 -19.36 6.19 -2.75
C SER A 63 -18.06 6.84 -2.25
N ARG A 64 -17.83 6.84 -0.92
CA ARG A 64 -16.56 7.31 -0.34
C ARG A 64 -15.37 6.48 -0.79
N LEU A 65 -15.50 5.15 -0.80
CA LEU A 65 -14.46 4.23 -1.28
C LEU A 65 -14.13 4.51 -2.74
N VAL A 66 -15.16 4.66 -3.57
CA VAL A 66 -15.06 4.96 -5.00
C VAL A 66 -14.31 6.27 -5.23
N PHE A 67 -14.68 7.35 -4.55
CA PHE A 67 -13.96 8.62 -4.69
C PHE A 67 -12.52 8.55 -4.15
N THR A 68 -12.31 7.87 -3.02
CA THR A 68 -10.97 7.69 -2.43
C THR A 68 -10.04 6.88 -3.35
N THR A 69 -10.61 5.93 -4.10
CA THR A 69 -9.90 5.16 -5.12
C THR A 69 -9.43 6.05 -6.26
N VAL A 70 -10.38 6.77 -6.87
CA VAL A 70 -10.13 7.60 -8.05
C VAL A 70 -9.18 8.75 -7.72
N TYR A 71 -9.26 9.27 -6.50
CA TYR A 71 -8.35 10.29 -5.97
C TYR A 71 -6.88 9.92 -6.11
N ASP A 72 -6.55 8.63 -6.02
CA ASP A 72 -5.16 8.18 -6.13
C ASP A 72 -4.59 8.45 -7.51
N TYR A 73 -5.38 8.16 -8.55
CA TYR A 73 -5.01 8.35 -9.95
C TYR A 73 -5.02 9.82 -10.39
N PHE A 74 -5.73 10.68 -9.65
CA PHE A 74 -5.81 12.11 -9.94
C PHE A 74 -4.53 12.88 -9.55
N LEU A 75 -3.71 12.33 -8.66
CA LEU A 75 -2.52 12.98 -8.13
C LEU A 75 -1.22 12.48 -8.79
N PRO A 76 -0.10 13.22 -8.69
CA PRO A 76 1.22 12.71 -9.06
C PRO A 76 1.54 11.41 -8.29
N PRO A 77 2.27 10.43 -8.89
CA PRO A 77 3.14 10.55 -10.07
C PRO A 77 2.50 10.15 -11.42
N TYR A 78 1.18 10.01 -11.49
CA TYR A 78 0.52 9.58 -12.72
C TYR A 78 0.62 10.60 -13.86
N SER A 79 0.60 10.11 -15.11
CA SER A 79 0.69 10.93 -16.32
C SER A 79 -0.46 11.92 -16.42
N PHE A 80 -0.29 12.98 -17.21
CA PHE A 80 -1.34 13.97 -17.41
C PHE A 80 -2.64 13.33 -17.93
N GLN A 81 -2.55 12.41 -18.89
CA GLN A 81 -3.69 11.70 -19.45
C GLN A 81 -4.44 10.87 -18.39
N ILE A 82 -3.73 10.13 -17.54
CA ILE A 82 -4.36 9.33 -16.48
C ILE A 82 -5.07 10.23 -15.46
N ARG A 83 -4.45 11.37 -15.11
CA ARG A 83 -5.05 12.36 -14.21
C ARG A 83 -6.30 12.99 -14.81
N VAL A 84 -6.30 13.27 -16.13
CA VAL A 84 -7.50 13.70 -16.86
C VAL A 84 -8.59 12.63 -16.80
N GLY A 85 -8.25 11.36 -17.07
CA GLY A 85 -9.18 10.25 -16.95
C GLY A 85 -9.78 10.12 -15.55
N ALA A 86 -8.98 10.32 -14.50
CA ALA A 86 -9.45 10.34 -13.13
C ALA A 86 -10.43 11.50 -12.85
N LEU A 87 -10.19 12.68 -13.41
CA LEU A 87 -11.13 13.80 -13.32
C LEU A 87 -12.47 13.49 -14.03
N TYR A 88 -12.42 12.87 -15.21
CA TYR A 88 -13.63 12.43 -15.91
C TYR A 88 -14.37 11.33 -15.15
N MET A 89 -13.65 10.42 -14.47
CA MET A 89 -14.26 9.44 -13.57
C MET A 89 -14.96 10.12 -12.40
N PHE A 90 -14.34 11.12 -11.76
CA PHE A 90 -15.01 11.89 -10.72
C PHE A 90 -16.31 12.50 -11.19
N TYR A 91 -16.31 13.07 -12.39
CA TYR A 91 -17.51 13.61 -13.03
C TYR A 91 -18.59 12.54 -13.19
N GLY A 92 -18.29 11.45 -13.91
CA GLY A 92 -19.25 10.38 -14.15
C GLY A 92 -19.83 9.80 -12.86
N LEU A 93 -18.96 9.44 -11.90
CA LEU A 93 -19.33 8.85 -10.62
C LEU A 93 -20.12 9.79 -9.73
N TYR A 94 -19.78 11.09 -9.70
CA TYR A 94 -20.48 12.07 -8.87
C TYR A 94 -21.92 12.31 -9.34
N PHE A 95 -22.16 12.27 -10.65
CA PHE A 95 -23.50 12.44 -11.21
C PHE A 95 -24.30 11.13 -11.28
N SER A 96 -23.64 9.96 -11.33
CA SER A 96 -24.32 8.66 -11.32
C SER A 96 -24.60 8.09 -9.92
N GLN A 97 -24.04 8.68 -8.85
CA GLN A 97 -24.23 8.14 -7.50
C GLN A 97 -25.72 8.15 -7.07
N PRO A 98 -26.22 7.06 -6.46
CA PRO A 98 -27.60 6.97 -6.00
C PRO A 98 -27.81 7.56 -4.58
N THR A 99 -26.79 8.20 -3.99
CA THR A 99 -26.86 8.68 -2.61
C THR A 99 -27.52 10.06 -2.52
N TRP A 100 -28.39 10.23 -1.51
CA TRP A 100 -28.97 11.53 -1.18
C TRP A 100 -28.82 11.86 0.31
N PRO A 101 -28.39 13.10 0.65
CA PRO A 101 -27.59 14.01 -0.18
C PRO A 101 -26.35 13.33 -0.79
N LYS A 102 -25.93 13.84 -1.96
CA LYS A 102 -24.76 13.35 -2.70
C LYS A 102 -23.51 13.37 -1.81
N GLU A 103 -22.75 12.28 -1.84
CA GLU A 103 -21.46 12.22 -1.19
C GLU A 103 -20.45 13.08 -1.96
N LYS A 104 -19.66 13.87 -1.21
CA LYS A 104 -18.68 14.80 -1.77
C LYS A 104 -17.33 14.12 -1.96
N ILE A 105 -16.56 14.62 -2.91
CA ILE A 105 -15.18 14.19 -3.19
C ILE A 105 -14.25 14.91 -2.22
N TRP A 106 -13.52 14.17 -1.39
CA TRP A 106 -12.64 14.75 -0.39
C TRP A 106 -11.31 15.13 -1.02
N ILE A 107 -10.93 16.41 -0.92
CA ILE A 107 -9.63 16.92 -1.38
C ILE A 107 -8.81 17.29 -0.17
N ALA A 108 -7.63 16.67 -0.05
CA ALA A 108 -6.70 17.02 1.01
C ALA A 108 -6.01 18.35 0.72
N LEU A 109 -5.90 19.21 1.72
CA LEU A 109 -5.29 20.54 1.58
C LEU A 109 -3.84 20.48 1.05
N LYS A 110 -3.06 19.48 1.46
CA LYS A 110 -1.68 19.25 0.99
C LYS A 110 -1.58 19.05 -0.53
N ASP A 111 -2.63 18.55 -1.17
CA ASP A 111 -2.63 18.19 -2.58
C ASP A 111 -3.19 19.32 -3.45
N TRP A 112 -3.72 20.38 -2.82
CA TRP A 112 -4.37 21.51 -3.50
C TRP A 112 -3.48 22.17 -4.55
N MET A 113 -2.20 22.39 -4.23
CA MET A 113 -1.24 22.99 -5.16
C MET A 113 -1.03 22.14 -6.41
N CYS A 114 -1.00 20.80 -6.26
CA CYS A 114 -0.87 19.87 -7.38
C CYS A 114 -2.10 19.87 -8.29
N ILE A 115 -3.28 20.10 -7.72
CA ILE A 115 -4.55 20.20 -8.45
C ILE A 115 -4.61 21.52 -9.19
N GLN A 116 -4.26 22.64 -8.55
CA GLN A 116 -4.22 23.96 -9.19
C GLN A 116 -3.24 24.00 -10.36
N LYS A 117 -2.04 23.43 -10.18
CA LYS A 117 -1.07 23.28 -11.28
C LYS A 117 -1.65 22.49 -12.44
N PHE A 118 -2.30 21.35 -12.17
CA PHE A 118 -2.92 20.54 -13.21
C PHE A 118 -4.02 21.26 -13.99
N VAL A 119 -4.86 22.04 -13.30
CA VAL A 119 -5.89 22.85 -13.97
C VAL A 119 -5.24 23.96 -14.81
N SER A 120 -4.18 24.60 -14.30
CA SER A 120 -3.40 25.57 -15.05
C SER A 120 -2.79 24.95 -16.32
N ASP A 121 -2.19 23.77 -16.21
CA ASP A 121 -1.60 23.03 -17.33
C ASP A 121 -2.69 22.70 -18.39
N ALA A 122 -3.88 22.28 -17.95
CA ALA A 122 -5.01 22.01 -18.84
C ALA A 122 -5.50 23.28 -19.57
N ILE A 123 -5.48 24.44 -18.91
CA ILE A 123 -5.81 25.73 -19.51
C ILE A 123 -4.76 26.13 -20.55
N SER A 124 -3.46 26.02 -20.22
CA SER A 124 -2.38 26.37 -21.14
C SER A 124 -2.37 25.50 -22.39
N CYS A 125 -2.71 24.22 -22.26
CA CYS A 125 -2.79 23.28 -23.38
C CYS A 125 -4.15 23.33 -24.11
N GLN A 126 -5.04 24.27 -23.76
CA GLN A 126 -6.38 24.44 -24.36
C GLN A 126 -7.26 23.19 -24.31
N HIS A 127 -7.12 22.35 -23.28
CA HIS A 127 -8.00 21.20 -23.06
C HIS A 127 -9.31 21.63 -22.40
N LEU A 128 -10.19 22.27 -23.18
CA LEU A 128 -11.40 22.93 -22.69
C LEU A 128 -12.36 21.99 -21.95
N ASP A 129 -12.47 20.74 -22.37
CA ASP A 129 -13.37 19.75 -21.76
C ASP A 129 -12.92 19.39 -20.35
N VAL A 130 -11.61 19.24 -20.14
CA VAL A 130 -11.01 19.03 -18.81
C VAL A 130 -11.35 20.21 -17.89
N VAL A 131 -11.17 21.43 -18.41
CA VAL A 131 -11.45 22.67 -17.67
C VAL A 131 -12.95 22.80 -17.38
N TYR A 132 -13.80 22.48 -18.34
CA TYR A 132 -15.25 22.49 -18.19
C TYR A 132 -15.70 21.50 -17.11
N VAL A 133 -15.24 20.25 -17.17
CA VAL A 133 -15.57 19.21 -16.20
C VAL A 133 -15.12 19.63 -14.79
N TYR A 134 -13.91 20.15 -14.64
CA TYR A 134 -13.42 20.66 -13.37
C TYR A 134 -14.33 21.79 -12.84
N ARG A 135 -14.60 22.80 -13.66
CA ARG A 135 -15.46 23.94 -13.29
C ARG A 135 -16.87 23.49 -12.93
N LYS A 136 -17.43 22.51 -13.64
CA LYS A 136 -18.75 21.94 -13.37
C LYS A 136 -18.80 21.27 -11.99
N LEU A 137 -17.79 20.48 -11.64
CA LEU A 137 -17.68 19.88 -10.30
C LEU A 137 -17.53 20.92 -9.18
N VAL A 138 -16.78 21.99 -9.41
CA VAL A 138 -16.66 23.11 -8.47
C VAL A 138 -18.00 23.84 -8.30
N PHE A 139 -18.67 24.17 -9.41
CA PHE A 139 -19.96 24.88 -9.42
C PHE A 139 -21.04 24.10 -8.65
N ASP A 140 -21.11 22.78 -8.86
CA ASP A 140 -22.06 21.91 -8.16
C ASP A 140 -21.63 21.56 -6.72
N LYS A 141 -20.56 22.19 -6.20
CA LYS A 141 -20.02 21.99 -4.84
C LYS A 141 -19.70 20.53 -4.52
N ALA A 142 -19.21 19.80 -5.53
CA ALA A 142 -18.88 18.38 -5.42
C ALA A 142 -17.67 18.13 -4.51
N PHE A 143 -16.75 19.08 -4.42
CA PHE A 143 -15.54 18.97 -3.61
C PHE A 143 -15.77 19.36 -2.15
N PHE A 144 -15.18 18.59 -1.24
CA PHE A 144 -15.10 18.87 0.18
C PHE A 144 -13.63 18.98 0.59
N TYR A 145 -13.21 20.17 0.98
CA TYR A 145 -11.83 20.45 1.37
C TYR A 145 -11.57 19.96 2.79
N THR A 146 -10.62 19.04 2.94
CA THR A 146 -10.30 18.38 4.21
C THR A 146 -8.81 18.44 4.50
N ALA A 147 -8.43 18.27 5.78
CA ALA A 147 -7.03 18.11 6.15
C ALA A 147 -6.46 16.76 5.66
N MET A 148 -7.28 15.71 5.64
CA MET A 148 -6.92 14.35 5.24
C MET A 148 -7.93 13.79 4.22
N PRO A 149 -7.47 13.06 3.19
CA PRO A 149 -8.35 12.54 2.15
C PRO A 149 -9.25 11.39 2.66
N ASN A 150 -8.84 10.71 3.74
CA ASN A 150 -9.59 9.59 4.31
C ASN A 150 -10.20 9.97 5.67
N GLN A 151 -11.39 9.44 5.95
CA GLN A 151 -12.03 9.59 7.25
C GLN A 151 -11.22 8.86 8.32
N LEU A 152 -10.80 9.60 9.35
CA LEU A 152 -10.21 9.01 10.54
C LEU A 152 -11.33 8.48 11.42
N THR A 153 -11.31 7.18 11.70
CA THR A 153 -12.22 6.56 12.68
C THR A 153 -11.42 6.06 13.87
N PHE A 154 -11.98 6.21 15.08
CA PHE A 154 -11.39 5.67 16.30
C PHE A 154 -11.15 4.16 16.14
N ASP A 155 -9.97 3.69 16.54
CA ASP A 155 -9.53 2.29 16.42
C ASP A 155 -9.35 1.76 14.97
N ALA A 156 -9.29 2.67 13.98
CA ALA A 156 -8.73 2.32 12.69
C ALA A 156 -7.24 2.00 12.88
N LYS A 157 -6.92 0.70 13.01
CA LYS A 157 -5.54 0.22 12.79
C LYS A 157 -5.05 0.93 11.54
N ARG A 158 -3.92 1.63 11.63
CA ARG A 158 -3.27 2.37 10.55
C ARG A 158 -2.99 1.36 9.44
N ARG A 159 -3.99 1.06 8.61
CA ARG A 159 -3.86 0.18 7.47
C ARG A 159 -3.07 1.00 6.48
N PHE A 160 -1.75 0.93 6.61
CA PHE A 160 -0.87 1.14 5.48
C PHE A 160 -1.27 0.09 4.45
N LYS A 161 -2.34 0.36 3.69
CA LYS A 161 -2.53 -0.28 2.41
C LYS A 161 -1.28 0.17 1.65
N ASN A 162 -0.30 -0.74 1.49
CA ASN A 162 0.78 -0.50 0.56
C ASN A 162 0.13 -0.28 -0.80
N ARG A 163 -0.11 1.00 -1.13
CA ARG A 163 -0.65 1.42 -2.41
C ARG A 163 0.47 1.14 -3.39
N ARG A 164 0.44 -0.05 -3.99
CA ARG A 164 1.23 -0.35 -5.16
C ARG A 164 0.81 0.68 -6.21
N ILE A 165 1.72 1.62 -6.48
CA ILE A 165 1.55 2.60 -7.54
C ILE A 165 1.60 1.81 -8.84
N ASN A 166 0.63 2.06 -9.73
CA ASN A 166 0.66 1.43 -11.04
C ASN A 166 1.71 2.16 -11.90
N GLU A 167 2.87 1.53 -12.07
CA GLU A 167 3.99 2.07 -12.84
C GLU A 167 3.64 2.31 -14.30
N LEU A 168 2.67 1.57 -14.86
CA LEU A 168 2.24 1.70 -16.27
C LEU A 168 1.56 3.04 -16.57
N PHE A 169 1.01 3.67 -15.53
CA PHE A 169 0.26 4.92 -15.62
C PHE A 169 1.11 6.15 -15.33
N GLN A 170 2.37 5.96 -14.96
CA GLN A 170 3.29 7.08 -14.79
C GLN A 170 3.80 7.50 -16.16
N ASP A 171 3.93 8.82 -16.38
CA ASP A 171 4.75 9.28 -17.49
C ASP A 171 6.15 8.73 -17.25
N GLN A 172 6.59 7.86 -18.15
CA GLN A 172 7.96 7.38 -18.18
C GLN A 172 8.82 8.54 -18.67
N ARG A 173 8.98 9.56 -17.80
CA ARG A 173 9.95 10.61 -18.03
C ARG A 173 11.27 9.89 -18.17
N ALA A 174 11.81 9.92 -19.38
CA ALA A 174 13.15 9.48 -19.63
C ALA A 174 14.07 10.51 -18.98
N ARG A 175 14.13 10.51 -17.65
CA ARG A 175 15.03 11.38 -16.88
C ARG A 175 16.46 11.22 -17.35
N VAL A 176 16.80 10.03 -17.85
CA VAL A 176 18.06 9.72 -18.51
C VAL A 176 18.22 10.48 -19.83
N THR A 177 17.20 10.62 -20.69
CA THR A 177 17.31 11.47 -21.89
C THR A 177 17.35 12.94 -21.54
N GLU A 178 16.56 13.37 -20.56
CA GLU A 178 16.56 14.77 -20.11
C GLU A 178 17.89 15.18 -19.48
N LEU A 179 18.59 14.24 -18.82
CA LEU A 179 19.92 14.46 -18.26
C LEU A 179 21.04 14.36 -19.33
N VAL A 180 20.92 13.38 -20.22
CA VAL A 180 21.86 13.10 -21.31
C VAL A 180 21.30 13.69 -22.60
N ASN A 181 21.24 15.03 -22.64
CA ASN A 181 20.89 15.80 -23.82
C ASN A 181 22.15 16.06 -24.66
N PRO A 182 22.01 16.24 -25.99
CA PRO A 182 23.15 16.58 -26.85
C PRO A 182 23.86 17.87 -26.39
N GLY A 183 23.10 18.86 -25.91
CA GLY A 183 23.68 20.11 -25.37
C GLY A 183 24.48 19.90 -24.10
N THR A 184 24.01 19.07 -23.15
CA THR A 184 24.76 18.80 -21.92
C THR A 184 26.01 17.96 -22.18
N LEU A 185 25.95 17.04 -23.15
CA LEU A 185 27.10 16.27 -23.60
C LEU A 185 28.17 17.16 -24.27
N GLU A 186 27.75 18.12 -25.09
CA GLU A 186 28.64 19.10 -25.71
C GLU A 186 29.30 20.03 -24.67
N GLU A 187 28.56 20.45 -23.64
CA GLU A 187 29.15 21.19 -22.53
C GLU A 187 30.21 20.37 -21.78
N ILE A 188 29.91 19.09 -21.50
CA ILE A 188 30.85 18.18 -20.82
C ILE A 188 32.11 17.95 -21.67
N THR A 189 31.98 17.73 -22.98
CA THR A 189 33.14 17.57 -23.86
C THR A 189 33.99 18.83 -23.92
N ASN A 190 33.35 20.00 -23.97
CA ASN A 190 34.04 21.29 -23.97
C ASN A 190 34.83 21.53 -22.67
N VAL A 191 34.23 21.25 -21.50
CA VAL A 191 34.90 21.35 -20.20
C VAL A 191 36.06 20.36 -20.10
N GLN A 192 35.85 19.11 -20.53
CA GLN A 192 36.89 18.07 -20.51
C GLN A 192 38.07 18.44 -21.44
N ALA A 193 37.80 18.93 -22.65
CA ALA A 193 38.83 19.38 -23.58
C ALA A 193 39.62 20.57 -23.03
N HIS A 194 38.95 21.52 -22.36
CA HIS A 194 39.61 22.64 -21.72
C HIS A 194 40.50 22.20 -20.55
N TYR A 195 40.00 21.30 -19.70
CA TYR A 195 40.76 20.72 -18.60
C TYR A 195 42.01 19.98 -19.09
N GLU A 196 41.89 19.17 -20.14
CA GLU A 196 43.04 18.45 -20.71
C GLU A 196 44.09 19.39 -21.30
N ARG A 197 43.69 20.50 -21.95
CA ARG A 197 44.65 21.53 -22.41
C ARG A 197 45.44 22.14 -21.26
N ILE A 198 44.77 22.47 -20.15
CA ILE A 198 45.43 23.02 -18.96
C ILE A 198 46.39 21.99 -18.34
N LYS A 199 45.95 20.74 -18.24
CA LYS A 199 46.75 19.64 -17.70
C LYS A 199 48.02 19.38 -18.52
N GLN A 200 47.91 19.45 -19.85
CA GLN A 200 49.05 19.37 -20.77
C GLN A 200 50.02 20.54 -20.57
N ALA A 201 49.51 21.77 -20.42
CA ALA A 201 50.33 22.95 -20.16
C ALA A 201 51.06 22.91 -18.81
N LEU A 202 50.49 22.23 -17.81
CA LEU A 202 51.06 22.10 -16.47
C LEU A 202 51.98 20.87 -16.31
N HIS A 203 52.23 20.10 -17.36
CA HIS A 203 53.05 18.87 -17.34
C HIS A 203 52.67 17.90 -16.21
N VAL A 204 51.39 17.81 -15.86
CA VAL A 204 50.90 16.89 -14.82
C VAL A 204 51.01 15.46 -15.35
N SER A 205 51.88 14.66 -14.72
CA SER A 205 52.09 13.25 -15.10
C SER A 205 50.78 12.45 -15.02
N ALA A 206 50.61 11.51 -15.96
CA ALA A 206 49.41 10.67 -16.08
C ALA A 206 49.07 9.87 -14.81
N THR A 207 50.01 9.73 -13.88
CA THR A 207 49.86 9.03 -12.60
C THR A 207 48.97 9.76 -11.57
N VAL A 208 48.70 11.06 -11.75
CA VAL A 208 47.86 11.87 -10.83
C VAL A 208 46.45 12.14 -11.42
N SER A 209 46.18 11.58 -12.60
CA SER A 209 44.98 11.81 -13.38
C SER A 209 43.77 11.03 -12.85
N VAL A 210 42.86 11.71 -12.12
CA VAL A 210 41.61 11.11 -11.60
C VAL A 210 40.46 11.15 -12.63
N THR A 211 40.61 11.89 -13.73
CA THR A 211 39.52 12.06 -14.71
C THR A 211 39.42 10.90 -15.69
N PRO A 212 38.23 10.30 -15.90
CA PRO A 212 38.03 9.30 -16.93
C PRO A 212 38.21 9.94 -18.31
N VAL A 213 38.97 9.27 -19.17
CA VAL A 213 39.09 9.64 -20.58
C VAL A 213 37.77 9.31 -21.27
N ASN A 214 37.16 10.30 -21.93
CA ASN A 214 35.91 10.19 -22.70
C ASN A 214 34.63 9.96 -21.87
N LEU A 215 34.43 10.76 -20.82
CA LEU A 215 33.22 10.73 -19.98
C LEU A 215 31.92 10.87 -20.80
N SER A 216 31.92 11.73 -21.82
CA SER A 216 30.75 11.96 -22.70
C SER A 216 30.31 10.70 -23.45
N VAL A 217 31.25 9.96 -24.03
CA VAL A 217 30.99 8.73 -24.78
C VAL A 217 30.45 7.64 -23.84
N GLN A 218 31.02 7.53 -22.64
CA GLN A 218 30.55 6.59 -21.63
C GLN A 218 29.12 6.92 -21.15
N LEU A 219 28.81 8.21 -20.97
CA LEU A 219 27.46 8.67 -20.64
C LEU A 219 26.45 8.33 -21.75
N GLU A 220 26.82 8.54 -23.01
CA GLU A 220 25.98 8.15 -24.15
C GLU A 220 25.76 6.64 -24.22
N GLU A 221 26.80 5.83 -24.00
CA GLU A 221 26.70 4.37 -23.97
C GLU A 221 25.82 3.88 -22.82
N CYS A 222 25.99 4.44 -21.62
CA CYS A 222 25.14 4.14 -20.47
C CYS A 222 23.68 4.53 -20.71
N ALA A 223 23.43 5.71 -21.30
CA ALA A 223 22.09 6.14 -21.65
C ALA A 223 21.45 5.20 -22.68
N ARG A 224 22.19 4.82 -23.71
CA ARG A 224 21.74 3.88 -24.75
C ARG A 224 21.45 2.48 -24.17
N ALA A 225 22.32 1.97 -23.29
CA ALA A 225 22.11 0.70 -22.60
C ALA A 225 20.86 0.73 -21.71
N PHE A 226 20.63 1.84 -21.01
CA PHE A 226 19.42 2.05 -20.22
C PHE A 226 18.16 2.04 -21.10
N HIS A 227 18.19 2.73 -22.25
CA HIS A 227 17.08 2.70 -23.21
C HIS A 227 16.77 1.31 -23.71
N GLN A 228 17.79 0.55 -24.11
CA GLN A 228 17.62 -0.83 -24.58
C GLN A 228 17.04 -1.72 -23.49
N TRP A 229 17.55 -1.61 -22.26
CA TRP A 229 17.00 -2.31 -21.10
C TRP A 229 15.52 -1.94 -20.85
N GLN A 230 15.18 -0.66 -20.96
CA GLN A 230 13.83 -0.16 -20.75
C GLN A 230 12.85 -0.72 -21.79
N GLU A 231 13.24 -0.73 -23.07
CA GLU A 231 12.43 -1.29 -24.16
C GLU A 231 12.30 -2.83 -24.05
N ASN A 232 13.37 -3.53 -23.68
CA ASN A 232 13.31 -4.97 -23.45
C ASN A 232 12.36 -5.35 -22.30
N ASN A 233 12.36 -4.56 -21.22
CA ASN A 233 11.41 -4.74 -20.12
C ASN A 233 9.96 -4.50 -20.54
N LYS A 234 9.68 -3.51 -21.40
CA LYS A 234 8.33 -3.29 -21.96
C LYS A 234 7.88 -4.50 -22.79
N ARG A 235 8.75 -5.00 -23.67
CA ARG A 235 8.48 -6.19 -24.50
C ARG A 235 8.21 -7.43 -23.66
N GLN A 236 8.93 -7.61 -22.56
CA GLN A 236 8.70 -8.72 -21.61
C GLN A 236 7.37 -8.57 -20.85
N LYS A 237 7.03 -7.36 -20.39
CA LYS A 237 5.74 -7.10 -19.72
C LYS A 237 4.54 -7.34 -20.66
N ASN A 238 4.62 -6.93 -21.93
CA ASN A 238 3.56 -7.15 -22.92
C ASN A 238 3.41 -8.63 -23.34
N LYS A 239 4.51 -9.40 -23.38
CA LYS A 239 4.43 -10.85 -23.63
C LYS A 239 3.72 -11.59 -22.48
N ASN A 240 3.94 -11.17 -21.23
CA ASN A 240 3.30 -11.79 -20.06
C ASN A 240 1.83 -11.40 -19.88
N SER A 241 1.36 -10.33 -20.51
CA SER A 241 -0.08 -9.98 -20.54
C SER A 241 -0.85 -10.66 -21.67
N GLY A 242 -0.17 -11.12 -22.74
CA GLY A 242 -0.79 -11.82 -23.87
C GLY A 242 -0.98 -13.33 -23.67
N THR A 243 -0.27 -13.95 -22.73
CA THR A 243 -0.30 -15.41 -22.50
C THR A 243 -0.97 -15.77 -21.17
N LYS A 244 -2.19 -15.26 -20.95
CA LYS A 244 -3.08 -15.73 -19.88
C LYS A 244 -4.44 -16.17 -20.43
N ALA A 245 -4.38 -17.03 -21.42
CA ALA A 245 -5.37 -18.07 -21.63
C ALA A 245 -4.57 -19.35 -21.86
N GLU A 246 -4.97 -20.41 -21.16
CA GLU A 246 -4.38 -21.75 -21.14
C GLU A 246 -3.21 -22.02 -20.18
N GLU A 247 -3.36 -23.18 -19.55
CA GLU A 247 -2.73 -23.66 -18.34
C GLU A 247 -1.22 -23.93 -18.49
N SER A 248 -0.44 -23.49 -17.51
CA SER A 248 0.66 -24.31 -16.99
C SER A 248 1.11 -23.78 -15.63
N THR A 249 0.82 -24.58 -14.61
CA THR A 249 1.33 -24.44 -13.25
C THR A 249 2.81 -24.84 -13.27
N GLN A 250 3.72 -23.86 -13.23
CA GLN A 250 5.10 -24.09 -12.76
C GLN A 250 5.50 -22.98 -11.76
N PRO A 251 5.86 -23.34 -10.51
CA PRO A 251 6.24 -22.36 -9.50
C PRO A 251 7.63 -21.79 -9.80
N LEU A 252 7.70 -20.46 -9.92
CA LEU A 252 8.96 -19.73 -9.84
C LEU A 252 9.63 -19.98 -8.48
N GLU A 253 10.90 -20.34 -8.57
CA GLU A 253 11.82 -20.68 -7.49
C GLU A 253 11.88 -19.60 -6.39
N CYS A 254 11.45 -19.98 -5.19
CA CYS A 254 11.87 -19.38 -3.92
C CYS A 254 12.13 -20.51 -2.90
N PRO A 255 13.19 -21.33 -3.08
CA PRO A 255 13.22 -22.66 -2.45
C PRO A 255 13.79 -22.71 -1.03
N ASN A 256 14.16 -21.60 -0.38
CA ASN A 256 15.01 -21.72 0.83
C ASN A 256 14.36 -21.39 2.18
N ARG A 257 13.19 -20.74 2.24
CA ARG A 257 12.59 -20.37 3.55
C ARG A 257 11.32 -21.13 3.87
N ALA A 258 10.41 -21.27 2.93
CA ALA A 258 9.16 -22.00 3.15
C ALA A 258 9.45 -23.49 3.39
N ASP A 259 10.34 -24.08 2.61
CA ASP A 259 10.73 -25.49 2.73
C ASP A 259 11.54 -25.76 3.99
N LEU A 260 12.41 -24.82 4.38
CA LEU A 260 13.12 -24.88 5.66
C LEU A 260 12.14 -24.83 6.85
N LEU A 261 11.12 -23.97 6.78
CA LEU A 261 10.08 -23.89 7.81
C LEU A 261 9.20 -25.15 7.82
N ALA A 262 8.92 -25.74 6.66
CA ALA A 262 8.18 -26.98 6.54
C ALA A 262 8.97 -28.17 7.11
N THR A 263 10.27 -28.27 6.83
CA THR A 263 11.16 -29.29 7.39
C THR A 263 11.37 -29.11 8.89
N ILE A 264 11.49 -27.88 9.38
CA ILE A 264 11.53 -27.62 10.82
C ILE A 264 10.23 -28.07 11.49
N LYS A 265 9.07 -27.74 10.92
CA LYS A 265 7.77 -28.16 11.46
C LYS A 265 7.60 -29.68 11.42
N SER A 266 7.90 -30.35 10.30
CA SER A 266 7.76 -31.80 10.19
C SER A 266 8.67 -32.53 11.19
N LYS A 267 9.91 -32.06 11.41
CA LYS A 267 10.80 -32.58 12.46
C LYS A 267 10.27 -32.31 13.87
N SER A 268 9.66 -31.15 14.10
CA SER A 268 9.13 -30.75 15.41
C SER A 268 7.87 -31.53 15.82
N TYR A 269 7.02 -31.87 14.85
CA TYR A 269 5.73 -32.51 15.09
C TYR A 269 5.70 -34.01 14.72
N GLY A 270 6.74 -34.53 14.07
CA GLY A 270 6.81 -35.94 13.62
C GLY A 270 7.01 -36.96 14.76
N HIS A 271 7.41 -36.52 15.94
CA HIS A 271 7.59 -37.38 17.11
C HIS A 271 6.56 -37.08 18.20
N LEU A 272 5.29 -37.26 17.88
CA LEU A 272 4.23 -37.35 18.89
C LEU A 272 3.55 -38.71 18.77
N ALA A 273 3.84 -39.58 19.75
CA ALA A 273 3.01 -40.71 20.07
C ALA A 273 1.56 -40.25 20.19
N THR A 274 0.64 -41.01 19.60
CA THR A 274 -0.80 -40.77 19.59
C THR A 274 -1.36 -40.81 21.02
N ALA A 275 -1.21 -39.71 21.75
CA ALA A 275 -1.92 -39.49 23.00
C ALA A 275 -3.37 -39.09 22.67
N SER A 276 -4.30 -39.88 23.21
CA SER A 276 -5.74 -39.79 23.04
C SER A 276 -6.25 -38.35 23.21
N LYS A 277 -6.91 -37.84 22.17
CA LYS A 277 -7.43 -36.47 22.15
C LYS A 277 -8.58 -36.32 23.15
N SER A 278 -8.43 -35.25 23.93
CA SER A 278 -9.33 -34.67 24.90
C SER A 278 -10.82 -34.65 24.51
N ARG A 279 -11.58 -35.37 25.32
CA ARG A 279 -12.94 -35.25 25.90
C ARG A 279 -13.72 -33.92 25.83
N ARG A 280 -13.63 -33.10 24.79
CA ARG A 280 -14.47 -31.89 24.63
C ARG A 280 -15.07 -31.83 23.25
N HIS A 281 -15.96 -32.77 22.94
CA HIS A 281 -17.13 -32.64 22.07
C HIS A 281 -17.75 -34.03 21.94
N ARG A 282 -18.62 -34.40 22.90
CA ARG A 282 -19.61 -35.44 22.70
C ARG A 282 -20.98 -34.78 22.91
N GLN A 283 -21.84 -34.91 21.91
CA GLN A 283 -23.24 -34.48 22.00
C GLN A 283 -23.91 -35.24 23.15
N VAL A 284 -24.69 -34.52 23.95
CA VAL A 284 -25.49 -35.04 25.05
C VAL A 284 -26.81 -35.53 24.46
N GLU A 285 -27.06 -36.84 24.55
CA GLU A 285 -28.41 -37.41 24.47
C GLU A 285 -29.11 -37.16 25.81
N MET A 286 -30.34 -36.66 25.71
CA MET A 286 -31.33 -36.59 26.78
C MET A 286 -31.85 -37.99 27.03
N ASP A 287 -32.02 -38.39 28.31
CA ASP A 287 -33.20 -39.15 28.76
C ASP A 287 -33.33 -39.22 30.30
N THR A 288 -34.53 -38.83 30.72
CA THR A 288 -35.39 -39.18 31.89
C THR A 288 -34.88 -39.71 33.24
N SER A 289 -35.25 -38.95 34.27
CA SER A 289 -35.93 -39.27 35.56
C SER A 289 -35.59 -40.52 36.40
N GLY A 290 -35.32 -40.29 37.70
CA GLY A 290 -35.47 -41.31 38.75
C GLY A 290 -34.89 -40.96 40.14
N SER A 291 -35.77 -40.51 41.04
CA SER A 291 -35.78 -40.48 42.53
C SER A 291 -34.69 -41.21 43.37
N GLY A 292 -34.32 -40.60 44.52
CA GLY A 292 -34.11 -41.32 45.79
C GLY A 292 -32.80 -41.10 46.59
N THR A 293 -32.88 -40.23 47.61
CA THR A 293 -32.32 -40.30 49.01
C THR A 293 -30.88 -40.75 49.34
N ASP A 294 -30.19 -39.83 50.04
CA ASP A 294 -29.30 -39.93 51.22
C ASP A 294 -28.28 -41.09 51.39
N HIS A 295 -26.99 -40.75 51.51
CA HIS A 295 -26.23 -40.75 52.77
C HIS A 295 -24.75 -40.38 52.54
N ALA A 296 -24.17 -39.74 53.56
CA ALA A 296 -22.79 -39.25 53.65
C ALA A 296 -21.73 -40.37 53.61
N GLN A 297 -20.56 -40.09 53.00
CA GLN A 297 -19.26 -40.32 53.65
C GLN A 297 -18.11 -39.65 52.89
N GLU A 298 -17.32 -38.86 53.61
CA GLU A 298 -16.00 -38.39 53.20
C GLU A 298 -15.03 -39.56 53.03
N PHE A 299 -14.36 -39.64 51.89
CA PHE A 299 -13.10 -40.38 51.75
C PHE A 299 -12.04 -39.49 51.08
N LEU A 300 -11.02 -39.20 51.89
CA LEU A 300 -9.77 -38.53 51.55
C LEU A 300 -9.05 -39.29 50.44
N SER A 301 -8.57 -38.57 49.42
CA SER A 301 -7.65 -39.11 48.42
C SER A 301 -6.50 -38.12 48.11
N PRO A 302 -5.31 -38.63 47.74
CA PRO A 302 -4.05 -38.03 48.15
C PRO A 302 -3.52 -36.95 47.20
N HIS A 303 -2.77 -36.02 47.80
CA HIS A 303 -2.00 -34.93 47.22
C HIS A 303 -1.32 -35.26 45.86
N ARG A 304 -1.93 -34.85 44.74
CA ARG A 304 -1.21 -34.75 43.45
C ARG A 304 -0.32 -33.51 43.49
N LYS A 305 0.98 -33.70 43.66
CA LYS A 305 2.01 -32.64 43.60
C LYS A 305 1.82 -31.79 42.32
N ARG A 306 1.42 -30.53 42.48
CA ARG A 306 1.31 -29.56 41.38
C ARG A 306 2.66 -29.40 40.70
N GLN A 307 2.70 -29.58 39.38
CA GLN A 307 3.87 -29.25 38.59
C GLN A 307 4.16 -27.74 38.70
N LEU A 308 5.43 -27.39 38.92
CA LEU A 308 5.87 -26.01 39.05
C LEU A 308 5.55 -25.19 37.80
N SER A 309 5.08 -23.96 38.01
CA SER A 309 4.73 -23.04 36.92
C SER A 309 5.93 -22.75 36.02
N LEU A 310 5.67 -22.43 34.74
CA LEU A 310 6.70 -22.00 33.78
C LEU A 310 7.58 -20.88 34.35
N ARG A 311 6.96 -19.91 35.05
CA ARG A 311 7.66 -18.81 35.74
C ARG A 311 8.66 -19.33 36.78
N GLN A 312 8.27 -20.29 37.61
CA GLN A 312 9.16 -20.90 38.59
C GLN A 312 10.26 -21.76 37.95
N ARG A 313 9.97 -22.43 36.83
CA ARG A 313 11.01 -23.15 36.04
C ARG A 313 12.04 -22.18 35.45
N THR A 314 11.61 -21.06 34.88
CA THR A 314 12.51 -20.03 34.34
C THR A 314 13.34 -19.38 35.44
N TRP A 315 12.76 -19.07 36.61
CA TRP A 315 13.50 -18.50 37.74
C TRP A 315 14.51 -19.49 38.34
N ARG A 316 14.19 -20.79 38.40
CA ARG A 316 15.18 -21.81 38.82
C ARG A 316 16.33 -22.00 37.83
N LYS A 317 16.08 -21.83 36.53
CA LYS A 317 17.11 -21.98 35.49
C LYS A 317 17.96 -20.73 35.29
N LEU A 318 17.42 -19.53 35.55
CA LEU A 318 18.07 -18.25 35.29
C LEU A 318 18.51 -17.51 36.57
N GLY A 319 18.05 -17.94 37.74
CA GLY A 319 18.28 -17.27 39.02
C GLY A 319 19.28 -18.02 39.91
N ARG A 320 20.52 -18.24 39.43
CA ARG A 320 21.66 -18.50 40.33
C ARG A 320 22.52 -17.24 40.34
N LYS A 321 22.50 -16.54 41.47
CA LYS A 321 23.30 -15.36 41.78
C LYS A 321 24.78 -15.76 41.69
N GLY A 322 25.49 -15.23 40.70
CA GLY A 322 26.92 -15.41 40.53
C GLY A 322 27.44 -14.28 39.64
N SER A 323 28.08 -13.31 40.29
CA SER A 323 28.90 -12.20 39.80
C SER A 323 28.37 -11.28 38.68
N GLU A 324 28.35 -9.98 39.02
CA GLU A 324 28.80 -8.88 38.17
C GLU A 324 27.94 -8.45 36.97
N GLU A 325 27.08 -7.47 37.23
CA GLU A 325 27.07 -6.10 36.67
C GLU A 325 27.41 -5.79 35.19
N GLN A 326 27.71 -6.73 34.29
CA GLN A 326 28.18 -6.38 32.93
C GLN A 326 27.38 -6.95 31.76
N ARG A 327 26.20 -7.55 31.95
CA ARG A 327 25.43 -8.15 30.81
C ARG A 327 23.99 -7.71 30.66
N GLN A 328 23.58 -6.62 31.30
CA GLN A 328 22.25 -6.02 31.07
C GLN A 328 22.32 -4.63 30.43
N GLN A 329 23.12 -4.47 29.37
CA GLN A 329 23.04 -3.28 28.51
C GLN A 329 23.29 -3.63 27.03
N HIS A 330 22.40 -4.43 26.42
CA HIS A 330 22.46 -4.57 24.96
C HIS A 330 21.11 -4.78 24.23
N TRP A 331 19.97 -4.57 24.90
CA TRP A 331 18.66 -4.68 24.24
C TRP A 331 17.68 -3.54 24.55
N LEU A 332 18.18 -2.38 24.95
CA LEU A 332 17.39 -1.16 24.95
C LEU A 332 18.14 -0.11 24.14
N LEU A 333 17.71 0.06 22.89
CA LEU A 333 17.97 1.25 22.10
C LEU A 333 17.52 2.47 22.92
N SER A 334 18.50 3.35 23.15
CA SER A 334 18.44 4.70 23.69
C SER A 334 17.04 5.32 23.79
N THR A 335 16.54 5.47 25.01
CA THR A 335 15.59 6.52 25.37
C THR A 335 16.25 7.35 26.46
N LYS A 336 16.35 8.66 26.22
CA LYS A 336 17.01 9.61 27.13
C LYS A 336 16.29 9.65 28.47
N GLU A 337 17.06 9.90 29.51
CA GLU A 337 16.70 9.67 30.91
C GLU A 337 15.62 10.60 31.50
N GLU A 338 15.15 11.57 30.71
CA GLU A 338 14.20 12.60 31.14
C GLU A 338 12.73 12.13 31.13
N ASP A 339 12.40 11.02 30.46
CA ASP A 339 11.00 10.55 30.31
C ASP A 339 10.48 9.68 31.46
N LYS A 340 11.30 9.35 32.47
CA LYS A 340 10.87 8.53 33.61
C LYS A 340 9.82 9.23 34.50
N ALA A 341 9.70 10.57 34.40
CA ALA A 341 8.70 11.34 35.13
C ALA A 341 7.31 11.35 34.48
N ALA A 342 7.20 11.02 33.19
CA ALA A 342 5.94 11.10 32.42
C ALA A 342 4.96 9.93 32.67
N LEU A 343 5.38 8.87 33.38
CA LEU A 343 4.58 7.65 33.61
C LEU A 343 3.96 7.53 35.02
N LYS A 344 3.96 8.58 35.83
CA LYS A 344 3.16 8.59 37.07
C LYS A 344 1.69 8.83 36.73
N LYS A 345 0.89 7.75 36.74
CA LYS A 345 -0.57 7.81 36.77
C LYS A 345 -1.04 8.76 37.89
N CYS A 346 -1.67 9.88 37.52
CA CYS A 346 -2.41 10.70 38.46
C CYS A 346 -3.69 9.94 38.85
N GLN A 347 -3.79 9.50 40.11
CA GLN A 347 -5.05 9.01 40.66
C GLN A 347 -5.99 10.19 40.90
N GLN A 348 -6.88 10.47 39.96
CA GLN A 348 -8.01 11.37 40.24
C GLN A 348 -9.19 10.57 40.78
N LYS A 349 -9.35 10.65 42.10
CA LYS A 349 -10.62 10.44 42.80
C LYS A 349 -11.58 11.53 42.34
N ASN A 350 -12.72 11.15 41.76
CA ASN A 350 -13.95 11.93 41.91
C ASN A 350 -15.13 10.96 42.04
N ARG A 351 -15.71 10.96 43.25
CA ARG A 351 -16.99 10.34 43.57
C ARG A 351 -18.09 11.22 42.99
N PHE A 352 -18.95 10.66 42.13
CA PHE A 352 -20.28 11.22 41.93
C PHE A 352 -21.20 10.70 43.04
N LYS A 353 -21.86 11.61 43.74
CA LYS A 353 -23.04 11.32 44.55
C LYS A 353 -24.28 11.67 43.70
N TRP A 354 -25.30 10.84 43.84
CA TRP A 354 -26.58 10.82 43.14
C TRP A 354 -27.25 12.18 43.01
#